data_AF-S6D322-F1
#
_entry.id   AF-S6D322-F1
#
_cell.length_a   1.000
_cell.length_b   1.000
_cell.length_c   1.000
_cell.angle_alpha   90.00
_cell.angle_beta   90.00
_cell.angle_gamma   90.00
#
_symmetry.space_group_name_H-M   'P 1'
#
loop_
_entity.id
_entity.type
_entity.pdbx_description
1 polymer ?
#
loop_
_entity_poly.entity_id
_entity_poly.type
_entity_poly.pdbx_seq_one_letter_code
_entity_poly.pdbx_strand_id
1 'polypeptide(L)'
;MEVPNFVTCLEEVLTERNSEGENFFHEAARCGSFSIIARFTPFIRGNCVAAALNTTNIAGQMSIHVAAVTHEKWYAAKLIDILVELGADINGQESVEGNTALHLAVNRRDYQLVEWLCCQPGIDLKLCNAKNLSPFELAQINRNKMMQILRKYYSNENTDLV
;
A
#
# COMPACT_ATOMS: atom_id res chain seq x y z
N MET A 1 22.12 -3.29 -33.77
CA MET A 1 21.56 -3.23 -32.41
C MET A 1 20.83 -1.90 -32.32
N GLU A 2 19.50 -1.92 -32.19
CA GLU A 2 18.76 -0.69 -31.89
C GLU A 2 19.07 -0.28 -30.45
N VAL A 3 19.35 0.99 -30.23
CA VAL A 3 19.48 1.55 -28.88
C VAL A 3 18.07 1.62 -28.30
N PRO A 4 17.79 1.05 -27.12
CA PRO A 4 16.48 1.19 -26.51
C PRO A 4 16.11 2.66 -26.39
N ASN A 5 14.86 3.00 -26.68
CA ASN A 5 14.43 4.38 -26.51
C ASN A 5 14.32 4.69 -25.00
N PHE A 6 14.33 5.98 -24.65
CA PHE A 6 14.32 6.40 -23.25
C PHE A 6 13.17 5.81 -22.42
N VAL A 7 12.02 5.56 -23.06
CA VAL A 7 10.85 4.97 -22.38
C VAL A 7 11.11 3.52 -22.02
N THR A 8 11.68 2.73 -22.93
CA THR A 8 12.02 1.33 -22.65
C THR A 8 13.04 1.20 -21.52
N CYS A 9 14.09 2.03 -21.52
CA CYS A 9 15.07 2.03 -20.41
C CYS A 9 14.43 2.44 -19.08
N LEU A 10 13.50 3.40 -19.09
CA LEU A 10 12.83 3.82 -17.87
C LEU A 10 11.94 2.69 -17.32
N GLU A 11 11.21 1.97 -18.17
CA GLU A 11 10.42 0.81 -17.76
C GLU A 11 11.29 -0.32 -17.20
N GLU A 12 12.45 -0.59 -17.82
CA GLU A 12 13.42 -1.55 -17.31
C GLU A 12 13.89 -1.17 -15.91
N VAL A 13 14.30 0.08 -15.68
CA VAL A 13 14.74 0.55 -14.35
C VAL A 13 13.64 0.44 -13.30
N LEU A 14 12.39 0.72 -13.66
CA LEU A 14 11.26 0.64 -12.73
C LEU A 14 10.85 -0.80 -12.40
N THR A 15 11.20 -1.76 -13.27
CA THR A 15 10.79 -3.18 -13.14
C THR A 15 11.95 -4.13 -12.86
N GLU A 16 13.20 -3.69 -12.91
CA GLU A 16 14.33 -4.50 -12.48
C GLU A 16 14.15 -4.94 -11.03
N ARG A 17 14.60 -6.16 -10.72
CA ARG A 17 14.46 -6.76 -9.38
C ARG A 17 15.81 -6.98 -8.75
N ASN A 18 15.98 -6.49 -7.53
CA ASN A 18 17.17 -6.78 -6.72
C ASN A 18 17.09 -8.20 -6.09
N SER A 19 18.05 -8.55 -5.24
CA SER A 19 18.13 -9.87 -4.59
C SER A 19 16.95 -10.20 -3.67
N GLU A 20 16.21 -9.20 -3.18
CA GLU A 20 15.00 -9.36 -2.36
C GLU A 20 13.72 -9.44 -3.23
N GLY A 21 13.87 -9.45 -4.56
CA GLY A 21 12.74 -9.38 -5.49
C GLY A 21 12.07 -8.00 -5.52
N GLU A 22 12.76 -6.98 -5.01
CA GLU A 22 12.23 -5.62 -4.92
C GLU A 22 12.55 -4.85 -6.20
N ASN A 23 11.59 -4.05 -6.63
CA ASN A 23 11.81 -3.06 -7.68
C ASN A 23 12.00 -1.66 -7.09
N PHE A 24 12.19 -0.68 -7.98
CA PHE A 24 12.30 0.73 -7.66
C PHE A 24 11.27 1.22 -6.61
N PHE A 25 10.00 0.84 -6.73
CA PHE A 25 8.94 1.30 -5.83
C PHE A 25 9.05 0.69 -4.43
N HIS A 26 9.50 -0.56 -4.33
CA HIS A 26 9.78 -1.18 -3.04
C HIS A 26 10.95 -0.49 -2.35
N GLU A 27 12.05 -0.24 -3.07
CA GLU A 27 13.23 0.45 -2.54
C GLU A 27 12.90 1.87 -2.09
N ALA A 28 12.19 2.62 -2.93
CA ALA A 28 11.76 3.97 -2.60
C ALA A 28 10.83 4.00 -1.38
N ALA A 29 9.90 3.05 -1.27
CA ALA A 29 9.01 2.90 -0.11
C ALA A 29 9.81 2.62 1.17
N ARG A 30 10.75 1.68 1.15
CA ARG A 30 11.58 1.31 2.32
C ARG A 30 12.49 2.43 2.78
N CYS A 31 13.15 3.10 1.84
CA CYS A 31 14.00 4.26 2.14
C CYS A 31 13.21 5.53 2.47
N GLY A 32 11.89 5.54 2.28
CA GLY A 32 11.05 6.72 2.52
C GLY A 32 11.34 7.88 1.56
N SER A 33 11.78 7.57 0.35
CA SER A 33 12.34 8.56 -0.58
C SER A 33 11.25 9.28 -1.40
N PHE A 34 10.42 10.11 -0.77
CA PHE A 34 9.38 10.89 -1.46
C PHE A 34 9.92 11.71 -2.63
N SER A 35 11.05 12.39 -2.41
CA SER A 35 11.65 13.29 -3.39
C SER A 35 12.06 12.55 -4.66
N ILE A 36 12.47 11.28 -4.55
CA ILE A 36 12.81 10.46 -5.70
C ILE A 36 11.52 10.09 -6.44
N ILE A 37 10.51 9.56 -5.75
CA ILE A 37 9.22 9.20 -6.39
C ILE A 37 8.60 10.42 -7.10
N ALA A 38 8.51 11.56 -6.40
CA ALA A 38 7.93 12.79 -6.93
C ALA A 38 8.69 13.36 -8.14
N ARG A 39 10.02 13.20 -8.19
CA ARG A 39 10.82 13.60 -9.36
C ARG A 39 10.53 12.75 -10.58
N PHE A 40 10.17 11.49 -10.38
CA PHE A 40 9.89 10.56 -11.46
C PHE A 40 8.43 10.60 -11.91
N THR A 41 7.48 10.99 -11.05
CA THR A 41 6.03 11.09 -11.36
C THR A 41 5.71 11.74 -12.72
N PRO A 42 6.34 12.86 -13.16
CA PRO A 42 6.03 13.47 -14.45
C PRO A 42 6.36 12.60 -15.67
N PHE A 43 7.32 11.68 -15.52
CA PHE A 43 7.82 10.80 -16.57
C PHE A 43 7.12 9.43 -16.58
N ILE A 44 6.34 9.15 -15.54
CA ILE A 44 5.65 7.89 -15.29
C ILE A 44 4.17 8.11 -15.63
N ARG A 45 3.80 7.90 -16.91
CA ARG A 45 2.40 7.99 -17.38
C ARG A 45 2.01 6.71 -18.11
N GLY A 46 0.99 5.99 -17.64
CA GLY A 46 0.39 4.83 -18.32
C GLY A 46 0.31 3.56 -17.48
N ASN A 47 -0.23 2.49 -18.09
CA ASN A 47 -0.57 1.22 -17.41
C ASN A 47 0.63 0.37 -16.99
N CYS A 48 1.81 0.54 -17.59
CA CYS A 48 2.99 -0.29 -17.29
C CYS A 48 3.46 -0.17 -15.82
N VAL A 49 3.17 0.97 -15.20
CA VAL A 49 3.60 1.32 -13.84
C VAL A 49 2.75 0.63 -12.79
N ALA A 50 1.45 0.50 -13.05
CA ALA A 50 0.52 -0.20 -12.17
C ALA A 50 0.95 -1.66 -11.95
N ALA A 51 1.47 -2.33 -12.98
CA ALA A 51 2.00 -3.69 -12.84
C ALA A 51 3.18 -3.72 -11.86
N ALA A 52 4.14 -2.79 -11.99
CA ALA A 52 5.31 -2.72 -11.11
C ALA A 52 4.92 -2.41 -9.65
N LEU A 53 4.00 -1.48 -9.43
CA LEU A 53 3.54 -1.08 -8.09
C LEU A 53 2.88 -2.22 -7.31
N ASN A 54 2.16 -3.09 -8.02
CA ASN A 54 1.34 -4.17 -7.47
C ASN A 54 2.01 -5.54 -7.50
N THR A 55 3.24 -5.63 -8.01
CA THR A 55 4.05 -6.85 -7.85
C THR A 55 4.55 -7.00 -6.42
N THR A 56 4.73 -8.24 -5.98
CA THR A 56 5.24 -8.56 -4.66
C THR A 56 6.74 -8.90 -4.70
N ASN A 57 7.44 -8.56 -3.62
CA ASN A 57 8.82 -9.00 -3.36
C ASN A 57 8.86 -10.45 -2.83
N ILE A 58 10.06 -10.96 -2.47
CA ILE A 58 10.21 -12.32 -1.94
C ILE A 58 9.44 -12.52 -0.62
N ALA A 59 9.27 -11.46 0.17
CA ALA A 59 8.45 -11.48 1.38
C ALA A 59 6.93 -11.41 1.09
N GLY A 60 6.52 -11.46 -0.18
CA GLY A 60 5.12 -11.38 -0.60
C GLY A 60 4.53 -9.97 -0.53
N GLN A 61 5.34 -8.95 -0.27
CA GLN A 61 4.87 -7.58 -0.03
C GLN A 61 4.94 -6.75 -1.30
N MET A 62 3.89 -5.98 -1.57
CA MET A 62 3.92 -4.89 -2.56
C MET A 62 4.57 -3.63 -1.96
N SER A 63 4.86 -2.63 -2.79
CA SER A 63 5.45 -1.35 -2.36
C SER A 63 4.66 -0.64 -1.24
N ILE A 64 3.33 -0.65 -1.28
CA ILE A 64 2.48 -0.06 -0.22
C ILE A 64 2.56 -0.83 1.11
N HIS A 65 2.77 -2.15 1.07
CA HIS A 65 2.92 -2.99 2.24
C HIS A 65 4.26 -2.71 2.92
N VAL A 66 5.32 -2.58 2.11
CA VAL A 66 6.64 -2.15 2.58
C VAL A 66 6.51 -0.81 3.28
N ALA A 67 5.87 0.20 2.67
CA ALA A 67 5.68 1.51 3.28
C ALA A 67 4.93 1.45 4.63
N ALA A 68 3.86 0.63 4.72
CA ALA A 68 3.08 0.43 5.94
C ALA A 68 3.85 -0.28 7.06
N VAL A 69 4.86 -1.10 6.72
CA VAL A 69 5.65 -1.88 7.68
C VAL A 69 6.93 -1.17 8.09
N THR A 70 7.57 -0.42 7.19
CA THR A 70 8.85 0.24 7.46
C THR A 70 8.70 1.58 8.15
N HIS A 71 7.58 2.27 7.91
CA HIS A 71 7.31 3.59 8.45
C HIS A 71 6.07 3.60 9.34
N GLU A 72 5.85 4.71 10.03
CA GLU A 72 4.71 4.88 10.92
C GLU A 72 3.96 6.19 10.60
N LYS A 73 2.68 6.20 10.96
CA LYS A 73 1.84 7.38 11.07
C LYS A 73 1.73 8.15 9.75
N TRP A 74 1.81 9.48 9.82
CA TRP A 74 1.71 10.37 8.67
C TRP A 74 2.74 10.07 7.58
N TYR A 75 3.90 9.52 7.94
CA TYR A 75 4.98 9.26 6.99
C TYR A 75 4.64 8.06 6.10
N ALA A 76 4.16 6.97 6.71
CA ALA A 76 3.63 5.82 5.97
C ALA A 76 2.43 6.24 5.09
N ALA A 77 1.50 7.02 5.66
CA ALA A 77 0.35 7.55 4.93
C ALA A 77 0.79 8.33 3.69
N LYS A 78 1.77 9.24 3.81
CA LYS A 78 2.22 10.06 2.69
C LYS A 78 2.94 9.26 1.60
N LEU A 79 3.64 8.19 1.96
CA LEU A 79 4.24 7.29 0.95
C LEU A 79 3.16 6.52 0.21
N ILE A 80 2.20 5.94 0.94
CA ILE A 80 1.11 5.17 0.35
C ILE A 80 0.26 6.06 -0.56
N ASP A 81 -0.03 7.29 -0.13
CA ASP A 81 -0.72 8.34 -0.92
C ASP A 81 -0.10 8.49 -2.32
N ILE A 82 1.21 8.77 -2.38
CA ILE A 82 1.92 8.96 -3.65
C ILE A 82 1.94 7.68 -4.49
N LEU A 83 2.10 6.50 -3.86
CA LEU A 83 2.08 5.22 -4.58
C LEU A 83 0.71 4.92 -5.18
N VAL A 84 -0.37 5.23 -4.45
CA VAL A 84 -1.76 5.08 -4.91
C VAL A 84 -2.08 6.07 -6.03
N GLU A 85 -1.62 7.33 -5.93
CA GLU A 85 -1.73 8.31 -7.03
C GLU A 85 -1.05 7.81 -8.33
N LEU A 86 -0.03 6.96 -8.21
CA LEU A 86 0.66 6.34 -9.34
C LEU A 86 0.01 5.01 -9.82
N GLY A 87 -1.04 4.54 -9.16
CA GLY A 87 -1.79 3.34 -9.55
C GLY A 87 -1.52 2.09 -8.71
N ALA A 88 -0.94 2.22 -7.51
CA ALA A 88 -0.91 1.12 -6.55
C ALA A 88 -2.33 0.82 -6.07
N ASP A 89 -2.66 -0.47 -5.97
CA ASP A 89 -3.93 -0.93 -5.42
C ASP A 89 -3.90 -0.81 -3.90
N ILE A 90 -4.65 0.16 -3.36
CA ILE A 90 -4.76 0.39 -1.92
C ILE A 90 -5.31 -0.81 -1.13
N ASN A 91 -6.06 -1.70 -1.80
CA ASN A 91 -6.64 -2.92 -1.22
C ASN A 91 -5.86 -4.18 -1.58
N GLY A 92 -4.72 -4.05 -2.27
CA GLY A 92 -3.97 -5.23 -2.69
C GLY A 92 -3.51 -6.04 -1.47
N GLN A 93 -3.58 -7.36 -1.61
CA GLN A 93 -3.30 -8.31 -0.52
C GLN A 93 -1.88 -8.88 -0.70
N GLU A 94 -1.05 -8.79 0.34
CA GLU A 94 0.26 -9.43 0.33
C GLU A 94 0.16 -10.96 0.25
N SER A 95 1.14 -11.62 -0.36
CA SER A 95 1.02 -13.02 -0.77
C SER A 95 1.14 -14.06 0.35
N VAL A 96 1.61 -13.67 1.54
CA VAL A 96 1.89 -14.59 2.67
C VAL A 96 0.64 -14.84 3.51
N GLU A 97 0.00 -13.79 4.02
CA GLU A 97 -1.21 -13.90 4.86
C GLU A 97 -2.44 -13.22 4.23
N GLY A 98 -2.33 -12.68 3.02
CA GLY A 98 -3.42 -11.94 2.39
C GLY A 98 -3.73 -10.61 3.09
N ASN A 99 -2.81 -10.07 3.89
CA ASN A 99 -3.05 -8.81 4.58
C ASN A 99 -3.04 -7.64 3.58
N THR A 100 -3.93 -6.68 3.76
CA THR A 100 -3.80 -5.37 3.10
C THR A 100 -2.93 -4.43 3.93
N ALA A 101 -2.57 -3.26 3.39
CA ALA A 101 -1.93 -2.19 4.17
C ALA A 101 -2.73 -1.83 5.44
N LEU A 102 -4.06 -1.89 5.38
CA LEU A 102 -4.94 -1.64 6.53
C LEU A 102 -4.82 -2.72 7.61
N HIS A 103 -4.75 -4.00 7.22
CA HIS A 103 -4.49 -5.09 8.19
C HIS A 103 -3.14 -4.92 8.90
N LEU A 104 -2.10 -4.56 8.14
CA LEU A 104 -0.76 -4.34 8.69
C LEU A 104 -0.74 -3.16 9.67
N ALA A 105 -1.41 -2.05 9.33
CA ALA A 105 -1.56 -0.89 10.21
C ALA A 105 -2.29 -1.24 11.51
N VAL A 106 -3.35 -2.07 11.43
CA VAL A 106 -4.07 -2.59 12.61
C VAL A 106 -3.18 -3.43 13.50
N ASN A 107 -2.45 -4.41 12.95
CA ASN A 107 -1.53 -5.26 13.69
C ASN A 107 -0.43 -4.47 14.39
N ARG A 108 0.07 -3.43 13.74
CA ARG A 108 1.11 -2.52 14.27
C ARG A 108 0.57 -1.48 15.26
N ARG A 109 -0.75 -1.45 15.49
CA ARG A 109 -1.44 -0.45 16.33
C ARG A 109 -1.19 0.99 15.88
N ASP A 110 -1.01 1.19 14.59
CA ASP A 110 -0.80 2.51 14.00
C ASP A 110 -2.14 3.22 13.78
N TYR A 111 -2.64 3.83 14.84
CA TYR A 111 -3.94 4.51 14.83
C TYR A 111 -4.05 5.59 13.75
N GLN A 112 -2.96 6.33 13.51
CA GLN A 112 -2.98 7.44 12.56
C GLN A 112 -3.00 6.93 11.13
N LEU A 113 -2.22 5.90 10.81
CA LEU A 113 -2.27 5.26 9.50
C LEU A 113 -3.64 4.61 9.25
N VAL A 114 -4.23 3.96 10.26
CA VAL A 114 -5.58 3.40 10.16
C VAL A 114 -6.63 4.49 9.90
N GLU A 115 -6.62 5.59 10.68
CA GLU A 115 -7.53 6.71 10.45
C GLU A 115 -7.39 7.29 9.04
N TRP A 116 -6.16 7.41 8.55
CA TRP A 116 -5.90 7.91 7.20
C TRP A 116 -6.40 6.95 6.12
N LEU A 117 -6.06 5.65 6.22
CA LEU A 117 -6.46 4.61 5.27
C LEU A 117 -7.99 4.51 5.18
N CYS A 118 -8.70 4.56 6.32
CA CYS A 118 -10.16 4.51 6.35
C CYS A 118 -10.84 5.71 5.68
N CYS A 119 -10.12 6.79 5.40
CA CYS A 119 -10.64 7.97 4.70
C CYS A 119 -10.32 7.96 3.20
N GLN A 120 -9.61 6.96 2.68
CA GLN A 120 -9.15 6.98 1.30
C GLN A 120 -10.23 6.55 0.30
N PRO A 121 -10.30 7.17 -0.88
CA PRO A 121 -11.20 6.72 -1.93
C PRO A 121 -10.95 5.27 -2.33
N GLY A 122 -12.03 4.48 -2.40
CA GLY A 122 -11.96 3.09 -2.85
C GLY A 122 -11.38 2.11 -1.85
N ILE A 123 -11.06 2.51 -0.61
CA ILE A 123 -10.65 1.57 0.44
C ILE A 123 -11.80 0.59 0.74
N ASP A 124 -11.50 -0.70 0.78
CA ASP A 124 -12.43 -1.75 1.21
C ASP A 124 -12.13 -2.11 2.67
N LEU A 125 -12.98 -1.62 3.57
CA LEU A 125 -12.83 -1.88 5.00
C LEU A 125 -13.14 -3.33 5.36
N LYS A 126 -13.88 -4.07 4.52
CA LYS A 126 -14.43 -5.40 4.81
C LYS A 126 -13.63 -6.53 4.19
N LEU A 127 -12.64 -6.23 3.36
CA LEU A 127 -11.79 -7.23 2.73
C LEU A 127 -11.10 -8.09 3.80
N CYS A 128 -11.22 -9.42 3.69
CA CYS A 128 -10.64 -10.34 4.65
C CYS A 128 -9.29 -10.87 4.16
N ASN A 129 -8.36 -11.04 5.10
CA ASN A 129 -7.10 -11.72 4.85
C ASN A 129 -7.28 -13.26 4.71
N ALA A 130 -6.19 -14.00 4.49
CA ALA A 130 -6.22 -15.46 4.30
C ALA A 130 -6.73 -16.25 5.53
N LYS A 131 -6.79 -15.61 6.71
CA LYS A 131 -7.39 -16.17 7.93
C LYS A 131 -8.89 -15.85 8.06
N ASN A 132 -9.50 -15.30 7.02
CA ASN A 132 -10.87 -14.79 7.00
C ASN A 132 -11.14 -13.71 8.05
N LEU A 133 -10.12 -12.90 8.38
CA LEU A 133 -10.26 -11.79 9.30
C LEU A 133 -10.23 -10.49 8.51
N SER A 134 -11.27 -9.69 8.65
CA SER A 134 -11.27 -8.27 8.27
C SER A 134 -10.35 -7.47 9.20
N PRO A 135 -9.96 -6.23 8.83
CA PRO A 135 -9.23 -5.34 9.73
C PRO A 135 -9.94 -5.10 11.06
N PHE A 136 -11.28 -5.05 11.05
CA PHE A 136 -12.07 -4.91 12.27
C PHE A 136 -12.00 -6.15 13.17
N GLU A 137 -12.14 -7.35 12.61
CA GLU A 137 -12.03 -8.61 13.36
C GLU A 137 -10.62 -8.82 13.90
N LEU A 138 -9.60 -8.46 13.12
CA LEU A 138 -8.21 -8.47 13.55
C LEU A 138 -7.97 -7.55 14.76
N ALA A 139 -8.63 -6.39 14.80
CA ALA A 139 -8.57 -5.47 15.94
C ALA A 139 -9.26 -6.04 17.21
N GLN A 140 -10.24 -6.94 17.08
CA GLN A 140 -10.93 -7.56 18.24
C GLN A 140 -10.00 -8.44 19.07
N ILE A 141 -9.04 -9.09 18.40
CA ILE A 141 -8.02 -9.91 19.05
C ILE A 141 -7.18 -9.07 20.02
N ASN A 142 -7.11 -7.73 19.83
CA ASN A 142 -6.29 -6.81 20.60
C ASN A 142 -7.04 -5.87 21.57
N ARG A 143 -8.37 -5.99 21.74
CA ARG A 143 -9.28 -5.27 22.68
C ARG A 143 -8.79 -3.89 23.19
N ASN A 144 -8.92 -2.83 22.38
CA ASN A 144 -8.70 -1.42 22.76
C ASN A 144 -9.01 -0.45 21.59
N LYS A 145 -8.64 0.84 21.78
CA LYS A 145 -8.78 2.05 20.92
C LYS A 145 -8.90 1.80 19.41
N MET A 146 -8.16 0.84 18.85
CA MET A 146 -8.25 0.46 17.43
C MET A 146 -9.69 0.09 17.00
N MET A 147 -10.40 -0.68 17.83
CA MET A 147 -11.80 -1.05 17.55
C MET A 147 -12.73 0.16 17.53
N GLN A 148 -12.48 1.17 18.39
CA GLN A 148 -13.30 2.39 18.43
C GLN A 148 -13.11 3.21 17.15
N ILE A 149 -11.86 3.32 16.69
CA ILE A 149 -11.53 3.98 15.43
C ILE A 149 -12.22 3.28 14.27
N LEU A 150 -12.00 1.97 14.09
CA LEU A 150 -12.61 1.25 12.97
C LEU A 150 -14.15 1.25 13.03
N ARG A 151 -14.75 1.12 14.21
CA ARG A 151 -16.22 1.19 14.38
C ARG A 151 -16.80 2.51 13.87
N LYS A 152 -16.11 3.63 14.07
CA LYS A 152 -16.53 4.95 13.56
C LYS A 152 -16.70 4.92 12.04
N TYR A 153 -15.77 4.30 11.31
CA TYR A 153 -15.80 4.26 9.84
C TYR A 153 -16.78 3.20 9.30
N TYR A 154 -16.84 2.02 9.91
CA TYR A 154 -17.82 0.98 9.53
C TYR A 154 -19.29 1.39 9.72
N SER A 155 -19.57 2.23 10.72
CA SER A 155 -20.94 2.70 10.97
C SER A 155 -21.40 3.70 9.92
N ASN A 156 -20.46 4.49 9.37
CA ASN A 156 -20.74 5.52 8.38
C ASN A 156 -21.00 4.95 6.98
N GLU A 157 -20.32 3.85 6.59
CA GLU A 157 -20.62 3.16 5.31
C GLU A 157 -22.06 2.62 5.23
N ASN A 158 -22.72 2.36 6.37
CA ASN A 158 -24.10 1.85 6.38
C ASN A 158 -25.15 2.96 6.27
N THR A 159 -24.78 4.24 6.44
CA THR A 159 -25.71 5.37 6.38
C THR A 159 -25.84 6.00 4.99
N ASP A 160 -24.94 5.69 4.06
CA ASP A 160 -24.94 6.26 2.70
C ASP A 160 -25.75 5.44 1.67
N LEU A 161 -26.63 4.55 2.16
CA LEU A 161 -27.53 3.69 1.35
C LEU A 161 -29.03 4.00 1.53
N VAL A 162 -29.40 5.21 1.98
CA VAL A 162 -30.81 5.64 2.10
C VAL A 162 -31.11 6.84 1.22
#